data_AF-A0A4Y6KMH0-F1
#
_entry.id   AF-A0A4Y6KMH0-F1
#
_cell.length_a   1.000
_cell.length_b   1.000
_cell.length_c   1.000
_cell.angle_alpha   90.00
_cell.angle_beta   90.00
_cell.angle_gamma   90.00
#
_symmetry.space_group_name_H-M   'P 1'
#
loop_
_entity.id
_entity.type
_entity.pdbx_description
1 polymer ?
#
loop_
_entity_poly.entity_id
_entity_poly.type
_entity_poly.pdbx_seq_one_letter_code
_entity_poly.pdbx_strand_id
1 'polypeptide(L)' 'MDNTQFDELAGRIDAVYMAFGALVAELEDAAVIDGPRLVQGLRRSAAQRHTDNPGTAASVRTLQDIADRLEDARNQRHR' A
#
# COMPACT_ATOMS: atom_id res chain seq x y z
N MET A 1 -11.20 -4.39 22.67
CA MET A 1 -9.86 -4.91 22.34
C MET A 1 -8.91 -4.40 23.40
N ASP A 2 -7.99 -5.24 23.86
CA ASP A 2 -6.86 -4.79 24.66
C ASP A 2 -5.96 -3.90 23.77
N ASN A 3 -5.55 -2.73 24.25
CA ASN A 3 -4.70 -1.80 23.50
C ASN A 3 -3.43 -2.49 23.01
N THR A 4 -2.89 -3.41 23.80
CA THR A 4 -1.68 -4.17 23.44
C THR A 4 -1.87 -4.99 22.15
N GLN A 5 -3.02 -5.65 22.00
CA GLN A 5 -3.32 -6.46 20.81
C GLN A 5 -3.53 -5.58 19.57
N PHE A 6 -4.12 -4.40 19.75
CA PHE A 6 -4.28 -3.43 18.67
C PHE A 6 -2.94 -2.86 18.22
N ASP A 7 -2.07 -2.47 19.17
CA ASP A 7 -0.75 -1.93 18.88
C ASP A 7 0.15 -2.95 18.19
N GLU A 8 0.10 -4.21 18.61
CA GLU A 8 0.83 -5.29 17.94
C GLU A 8 0.35 -5.50 16.49
N LEU A 9 -0.97 -5.49 16.28
CA LEU A 9 -1.54 -5.60 14.93
C LEU A 9 -1.14 -4.41 14.06
N ALA A 10 -1.21 -3.20 14.60
CA ALA A 10 -0.78 -1.98 13.92
C ALA A 10 0.69 -2.06 13.52
N GLY A 11 1.58 -2.48 14.45
CA GLY A 11 3.00 -2.66 14.19
C GLY A 11 3.29 -3.70 13.10
N ARG A 12 2.54 -4.82 13.09
CA ARG A 12 2.67 -5.85 12.04
C ARG A 12 2.24 -5.33 10.67
N ILE A 13 1.16 -4.55 10.62
CA ILE A 13 0.69 -3.92 9.37
C ILE A 13 1.72 -2.90 8.86
N ASP A 14 2.29 -2.08 9.76
CA ASP A 14 3.32 -1.11 9.41
C ASP A 14 4.59 -1.78 8.87
N ALA A 15 5.05 -2.86 9.52
CA ALA A 15 6.21 -3.63 9.03
C ALA A 15 5.97 -4.23 7.63
N VAL A 16 4.78 -4.78 7.38
CA VAL A 16 4.42 -5.30 6.04
C VAL A 16 4.34 -4.18 5.02
N TYR A 17 3.80 -3.02 5.41
CA TYR A 17 3.71 -1.84 4.58
C TYR A 17 5.11 -1.36 4.14
N MET A 18 6.05 -1.24 5.09
CA MET A 18 7.44 -0.87 4.82
C MET A 18 8.14 -1.89 3.93
N ALA A 19 7.99 -3.18 4.23
CA ALA A 19 8.61 -4.26 3.44
C ALA A 19 8.08 -4.29 2.00
N PHE A 20 6.77 -4.08 1.81
CA PHE A 20 6.16 -3.98 0.49
C PHE A 20 6.70 -2.76 -0.29
N GLY A 21 6.79 -1.60 0.34
CA GLY A 21 7.35 -0.40 -0.29
C GLY A 21 8.80 -0.59 -0.74
N ALA A 22 9.64 -1.16 0.13
CA ALA A 22 11.02 -1.48 -0.20
C ALA A 22 11.13 -2.47 -1.36
N LEU A 23 10.32 -3.54 -1.35
CA LEU A 23 10.30 -4.53 -2.43
C LEU A 23 9.90 -3.89 -3.77
N VAL A 24 8.87 -3.04 -3.78
CA VAL A 24 8.45 -2.34 -5.00
C VAL A 24 9.56 -1.44 -5.53
N ALA A 25 10.25 -0.70 -4.66
CA ALA A 25 11.35 0.17 -5.06
C ALA A 25 12.51 -0.64 -5.70
N GLU A 26 12.95 -1.72 -5.04
CA GLU A 26 14.02 -2.60 -5.57
C GLU A 26 13.64 -3.20 -6.93
N LEU A 27 12.39 -3.64 -7.10
CA LEU A 27 11.92 -4.20 -8.36
C LEU A 27 11.75 -3.15 -9.47
N GLU A 28 11.35 -1.92 -9.12
CA GLU A 28 11.28 -0.79 -10.06
C GLU A 28 12.70 -0.39 -10.52
N ASP A 29 13.65 -0.25 -9.59
CA ASP A 29 15.05 0.13 -9.88
C ASP A 29 15.76 -0.95 -10.72
N ALA A 30 15.43 -2.23 -10.48
CA ALA A 30 15.88 -3.36 -11.30
C ALA A 30 15.15 -3.50 -12.65
N ALA A 31 14.21 -2.60 -12.96
CA ALA A 31 13.37 -2.63 -14.17
C ALA A 31 12.57 -3.94 -14.36
N VAL A 32 12.25 -4.64 -13.27
CA VAL A 32 11.49 -5.91 -13.28
C VAL A 32 9.99 -5.67 -13.33
N ILE A 33 9.53 -4.56 -12.75
CA ILE A 33 8.11 -4.18 -12.74
C ILE A 33 7.88 -2.80 -13.34
N ASP A 34 6.68 -2.62 -13.90
CA ASP A 34 6.13 -1.31 -14.22
C ASP A 34 5.45 -0.74 -12.97
N GLY A 35 6.18 0.12 -12.27
CA GLY A 35 5.75 0.82 -11.07
C GLY A 35 4.43 1.59 -11.19
N PRO A 36 4.32 2.52 -12.17
CA PRO A 36 3.07 3.22 -12.46
C PRO A 36 1.89 2.27 -12.70
N ARG A 37 2.09 1.18 -13.45
CA ARG A 37 1.04 0.19 -13.68
C ARG A 37 0.62 -0.54 -12.39
N LEU A 38 1.55 -0.86 -11.50
CA LEU A 38 1.25 -1.44 -10.19
C LEU A 38 0.35 -0.50 -9.38
N VAL A 39 0.72 0.78 -9.27
CA VAL A 39 -0.05 1.82 -8.56
C VAL A 39 -1.47 1.93 -9.12
N GLN A 40 -1.63 1.95 -10.44
CA GLN A 40 -2.96 1.95 -11.07
C GLN A 40 -3.75 0.66 -10.75
N GLY A 41 -3.07 -0.48 -10.70
CA GLY A 41 -3.66 -1.76 -10.28
C GLY A 41 -4.23 -1.68 -8.87
N LEU A 42 -3.47 -1.14 -7.92
CA LEU A 42 -3.92 -0.96 -6.53
C LEU A 42 -5.15 -0.05 -6.44
N ARG A 43 -5.13 1.09 -7.15
CA ARG A 43 -6.29 2.01 -7.23
C ARG A 43 -7.52 1.33 -7.82
N ARG A 44 -7.34 0.52 -8.87
CA ARG A 44 -8.44 -0.25 -9.48
C ARG A 44 -9.00 -1.31 -8.54
N SER A 45 -8.14 -2.06 -7.85
CA SER A 45 -8.56 -3.03 -6.84
C SER A 45 -9.30 -2.39 -5.68
N ALA A 46 -8.92 -1.17 -5.28
CA ALA A 46 -9.66 -0.40 -4.29
C ALA A 46 -11.05 -0.01 -4.82
N ALA A 47 -11.15 0.48 -6.06
CA ALA A 47 -12.41 0.90 -6.68
C ALA A 47 -13.40 -0.26 -6.95
N GLN A 48 -12.90 -1.47 -7.19
CA GLN A 48 -13.72 -2.65 -7.48
C GLN A 48 -14.29 -3.34 -6.23
N ARG A 49 -13.87 -2.92 -5.03
CA ARG A 49 -14.35 -3.51 -3.78
C ARG A 49 -15.67 -2.86 -3.36
N HIS A 50 -16.71 -3.67 -3.23
CA HIS A 50 -17.99 -3.25 -2.66
C HIS A 50 -17.82 -2.94 -1.17
N THR A 51 -18.13 -1.72 -0.74
CA THR A 51 -17.91 -1.23 0.63
C THR A 51 -19.02 -1.59 1.60
N ASP A 52 -19.83 -2.60 1.29
CA ASP A 52 -21.00 -3.00 2.08
C ASP A 52 -20.62 -3.53 3.48
N ASN A 53 -19.33 -3.79 3.72
CA ASN A 53 -18.77 -4.17 5.03
C ASN A 53 -17.71 -3.13 5.49
N PRO A 54 -17.75 -2.67 6.76
CA PRO A 54 -16.74 -1.76 7.34
C PRO A 54 -15.28 -2.20 7.16
N GLY A 55 -14.99 -3.51 7.23
CA GLY A 55 -13.65 -4.05 7.00
C GLY A 55 -13.15 -3.82 5.57
N THR A 56 -14.08 -3.81 4.60
CA THR A 56 -13.76 -3.51 3.20
C THR A 56 -13.42 -2.03 3.02
N ALA A 57 -14.08 -1.12 3.75
CA ALA A 57 -13.78 0.30 3.68
C ALA A 57 -12.36 0.63 4.19
N ALA A 58 -11.92 0.01 5.29
CA ALA A 58 -10.56 0.16 5.79
C ALA A 58 -9.51 -0.37 4.79
N SER A 59 -9.81 -1.52 4.16
CA SER A 59 -8.95 -2.12 3.14
C SER A 59 -8.86 -1.26 1.87
N VAL A 60 -9.96 -0.62 1.47
CA VAL A 60 -9.99 0.32 0.32
C VAL A 60 -9.10 1.53 0.60
N ARG A 61 -9.25 2.17 1.76
CA ARG A 61 -8.39 3.31 2.16
C ARG A 61 -6.92 2.92 2.19
N THR A 62 -6.61 1.79 2.83
CA THR A 62 -5.22 1.30 2.93
C THR A 62 -4.59 1.09 1.55
N LEU A 63 -5.34 0.54 0.58
CA LEU A 63 -4.84 0.39 -0.79
C LEU A 63 -4.56 1.73 -1.49
N GLN A 64 -5.41 2.74 -1.25
CA GLN A 64 -5.22 4.09 -1.78
C GLN A 64 -3.96 4.73 -1.15
N ASP A 65 -3.81 4.64 0.17
CA ASP A 65 -2.65 5.17 0.90
C ASP A 65 -1.33 4.52 0.44
N ILE A 66 -1.35 3.20 0.18
CA ILE A 66 -0.20 2.49 -0.41
C ILE A 66 0.14 3.06 -1.80
N ALA A 67 -0.87 3.22 -2.65
CA ALA A 67 -0.69 3.72 -4.01
C ALA A 67 -0.07 5.13 -4.02
N ASP A 68 -0.58 6.02 -3.17
CA ASP A 68 -0.14 7.41 -3.09
C ASP A 68 1.28 7.52 -2.55
N ARG A 69 1.63 6.79 -1.49
CA ARG A 69 2.99 6.80 -0.94
C ARG A 69 4.03 6.21 -1.90
N LEU A 70 3.69 5.18 -2.68
CA LEU A 70 4.57 4.66 -3.72
C LEU A 70 4.81 5.70 -4.83
N GLU A 71 3.76 6.42 -5.21
CA GLU A 71 3.84 7.50 -6.21
C GLU A 71 4.69 8.68 -5.69
N ASP A 72 4.52 9.08 -4.43
CA ASP A 72 5.34 10.11 -3.79
C ASP A 72 6.81 9.70 -3.68
N ALA A 73 7.10 8.48 -3.24
CA ALA A 73 8.47 7.97 -3.14
C ALA A 73 9.18 7.95 -4.50
N ARG A 74 8.44 7.60 -5.57
CA ARG A 74 8.96 7.66 -6.95
C ARG A 74 9.21 9.11 -7.39
N ASN A 75 8.28 10.01 -7.10
CA ASN A 75 8.41 11.44 -7.43
C ASN A 75 9.59 12.09 -6.70
N GLN A 76 9.94 11.61 -5.50
CA GLN A 76 11.10 12.09 -4.76
C GLN A 76 12.43 11.57 -5.32
N ARG A 77 12.48 10.33 -5.85
CA ARG A 77 13.67 9.76 -6.50
C ARG A 77 14.03 10.45 -7.82
N HIS A 78 13.03 10.94 -8.56
CA HIS A 78 13.22 11.56 -9.87
C HIS A 78 13.34 13.10 -9.84
N ARG A 79 13.46 13.71 -8.65
CA ARG A 79 13.77 15.13 -8.48
C ARG A 79 15.27 15.35 -8.36
#